data_AF-A0AAJ1BC58-F1
#
_entry.id   AF-A0AAJ1BC58-F1
#
_cell.length_a   1.000
_cell.length_b   1.000
_cell.length_c   1.000
_cell.angle_alpha   90.00
_cell.angle_beta   90.00
_cell.angle_gamma   90.00
#
_symmetry.space_group_name_H-M   'P 1'
#
loop_
_entity.id
_entity.type
_entity.pdbx_description
1 polymer ?
#
loop_
_entity_poly.entity_id
_entity_poly.type
_entity_poly.pdbx_seq_one_letter_code
_entity_poly.pdbx_strand_id
1 'polypeptide(L)'
;MDKDVKQQSEDIFRNLGVNMTTAINIFLRQAIQAGGFPFEIRQKSPNYQTQMALAEAERLLADPDAKRYSDVEEALKELKS
;
A
#
# COMPACT_ATOMS: atom_id res chain seq x y z
N MET A 1 -11.26 -14.07 -15.33
CA MET A 1 -11.39 -12.60 -15.30
C MET A 1 -12.87 -12.29 -15.26
N ASP A 2 -13.29 -11.44 -14.34
CA ASP A 2 -14.65 -10.93 -14.30
C ASP A 2 -15.05 -10.33 -15.68
N LYS A 3 -16.30 -10.54 -16.12
CA LYS A 3 -16.74 -10.13 -17.47
C LYS A 3 -16.63 -8.62 -17.66
N ASP A 4 -16.95 -7.84 -16.64
CA ASP A 4 -16.94 -6.39 -16.71
C ASP A 4 -15.49 -5.87 -16.73
N VAL A 5 -14.62 -6.47 -15.92
CA VAL A 5 -13.17 -6.18 -15.94
C VAL A 5 -12.58 -6.47 -17.32
N LYS A 6 -12.96 -7.59 -17.94
CA LYS A 6 -12.50 -7.95 -19.28
C LYS A 6 -12.93 -6.91 -20.31
N GLN A 7 -14.22 -6.56 -20.33
CA GLN A 7 -14.76 -5.60 -21.29
C GLN A 7 -14.09 -4.22 -21.17
N GLN A 8 -14.01 -3.68 -19.95
CA GLN A 8 -13.38 -2.38 -19.68
C GLN A 8 -11.91 -2.37 -20.10
N SER A 9 -11.18 -3.44 -19.79
CA SER A 9 -9.76 -3.56 -20.16
C SER A 9 -9.58 -3.61 -21.67
N GLU A 10 -10.43 -4.36 -22.39
CA GLU A 10 -10.38 -4.41 -23.85
C GLU A 10 -10.69 -3.04 -24.49
N ASP A 11 -11.65 -2.28 -23.97
CA ASP A 11 -11.96 -0.93 -24.46
C ASP A 11 -10.77 0.02 -24.30
N ILE A 12 -10.12 0.00 -23.12
CA ILE A 12 -8.93 0.80 -22.85
C ILE A 12 -7.80 0.43 -23.82
N PHE A 13 -7.51 -0.86 -23.97
CA PHE A 13 -6.41 -1.31 -24.82
C PHE A 13 -6.67 -1.02 -26.30
N ARG A 14 -7.92 -1.19 -26.77
CA ARG A 14 -8.32 -0.79 -28.13
C ARG A 14 -8.07 0.69 -28.37
N ASN A 15 -8.45 1.56 -27.43
CA ASN A 15 -8.20 3.00 -27.52
C ASN A 15 -6.70 3.35 -27.54
N LEU A 16 -5.87 2.52 -26.91
CA LEU A 16 -4.40 2.63 -26.94
C LEU A 16 -3.75 1.94 -28.15
N GLY A 17 -4.54 1.37 -29.07
CA GLY A 17 -4.05 0.71 -30.28
C GLY A 17 -3.39 -0.66 -30.02
N VAL A 18 -3.65 -1.30 -28.88
CA VAL A 18 -3.11 -2.61 -28.53
C VAL A 18 -4.20 -3.61 -28.19
N ASN A 19 -3.98 -4.89 -28.47
CA ASN A 19 -4.89 -5.94 -28.01
C ASN A 19 -4.53 -6.42 -26.61
N MET A 20 -5.45 -7.16 -25.98
CA MET A 20 -5.28 -7.72 -24.64
C MET A 20 -4.00 -8.53 -24.48
N THR A 21 -3.67 -9.38 -25.46
CA THR A 21 -2.47 -10.23 -25.43
C THR A 21 -1.19 -9.40 -25.43
N THR A 22 -1.14 -8.33 -26.22
CA THR A 22 -0.02 -7.39 -26.23
C THR A 22 0.11 -6.68 -24.88
N ALA A 23 -0.99 -6.18 -24.32
CA ALA A 23 -0.99 -5.51 -23.02
C ALA A 23 -0.49 -6.42 -21.88
N ILE A 24 -0.93 -7.68 -21.85
CA ILE A 24 -0.46 -8.68 -20.88
C ILE A 24 1.06 -8.94 -21.04
N ASN A 25 1.54 -9.07 -22.27
CA ASN A 25 2.98 -9.25 -22.52
C ASN A 25 3.82 -8.06 -22.06
N ILE A 26 3.32 -6.83 -22.26
CA ILE A 26 3.97 -5.62 -21.74
C ILE A 26 4.04 -5.68 -20.21
N PHE A 27 2.92 -5.97 -19.54
CA PHE A 27 2.87 -6.10 -18.07
C PHE A 27 3.90 -7.10 -17.54
N LEU A 28 3.96 -8.31 -18.12
CA LEU A 28 4.89 -9.35 -17.68
C LEU A 28 6.35 -8.93 -17.84
N ARG A 29 6.71 -8.28 -18.96
CA ARG A 29 8.08 -7.78 -19.18
C ARG A 29 8.44 -6.68 -18.18
N GLN A 30 7.51 -5.79 -17.90
CA GLN A 30 7.71 -4.74 -16.90
C GLN A 30 7.85 -5.34 -15.50
N ALA A 31 7.08 -6.36 -15.16
CA ALA A 31 7.18 -7.04 -13.85
C ALA A 31 8.55 -7.73 -13.67
N ILE A 32 9.05 -8.39 -14.72
CA ILE A 32 10.40 -8.98 -14.72
C ILE A 32 11.46 -7.90 -14.53
N GLN A 33 11.36 -6.78 -15.26
CA GLN A 33 12.32 -5.68 -15.16
C GLN A 33 12.31 -5.01 -13.78
N ALA A 34 11.14 -4.87 -13.16
CA ALA A 34 10.98 -4.31 -11.83
C ALA A 34 11.35 -5.29 -10.69
N GLY A 35 11.48 -6.59 -10.99
CA GLY A 35 11.63 -7.63 -9.96
C GLY A 35 10.40 -7.77 -9.06
N GLY A 36 9.22 -7.39 -9.55
CA GLY A 36 8.01 -7.26 -8.73
C GLY A 36 6.84 -6.67 -9.52
N PHE A 37 5.87 -6.06 -8.83
CA PHE A 37 4.78 -5.37 -9.51
C PHE A 37 5.31 -4.13 -10.27
N PRO A 38 4.97 -3.95 -11.56
CA PRO A 38 5.45 -2.84 -12.37
C PRO A 38 4.72 -1.51 -12.09
N PHE A 39 4.05 -1.43 -10.95
CA PHE A 39 3.37 -0.25 -10.43
C PHE A 39 3.35 -0.33 -8.91
N GLU A 40 3.22 0.84 -8.28
CA GLU A 40 3.10 0.92 -6.83
C GLU A 40 1.78 0.30 -6.35
N ILE A 41 1.86 -0.67 -5.43
CA ILE A 41 0.67 -1.27 -4.83
C ILE A 41 0.20 -0.36 -3.71
N ARG A 42 -0.82 0.44 -3.97
CA ARG A 42 -1.44 1.33 -2.97
C ARG A 42 -2.70 0.67 -2.40
N GLN A 43 -2.76 0.49 -1.08
CA GLN A 43 -4.03 0.26 -0.39
C GLN A 43 -4.69 1.61 -0.09
N LYS A 44 -5.98 1.75 -0.38
CA LYS A 44 -6.75 2.97 -0.06
C LYS A 44 -6.83 3.24 1.45
N SER A 45 -6.67 2.19 2.26
CA SER A 45 -6.69 2.26 3.72
C SER A 45 -5.46 1.54 4.27
N PRO A 46 -4.93 1.97 5.42
CA PRO A 46 -3.86 1.24 6.09
C PRO A 46 -4.26 -0.21 6.35
N ASN A 47 -3.29 -1.12 6.40
CA ASN A 47 -3.57 -2.50 6.78
C ASN A 47 -4.05 -2.59 8.25
N TYR A 48 -4.57 -3.75 8.65
CA TYR A 48 -5.11 -3.94 10.00
C TYR A 48 -4.12 -3.59 11.11
N GLN A 49 -2.84 -3.94 10.96
CA GLN A 49 -1.82 -3.62 11.97
C GLN A 49 -1.63 -2.12 12.12
N THR A 50 -1.56 -1.39 11.01
CA THR A 50 -1.44 0.07 11.04
C THR A 50 -2.71 0.74 11.60
N GLN A 51 -3.90 0.24 11.27
CA GLN A 51 -5.15 0.73 11.86
C GLN A 51 -5.17 0.55 13.38
N MET A 52 -4.74 -0.63 13.86
CA MET A 52 -4.64 -0.91 15.29
C MET A 52 -3.62 -0.02 15.99
N ALA A 53 -2.46 0.22 15.37
CA ALA A 53 -1.44 1.11 15.92
C ALA A 53 -1.95 2.56 16.05
N LEU A 54 -2.71 3.04 15.06
CA LEU A 54 -3.34 4.37 15.13
C LEU A 54 -4.39 4.44 16.24
N ALA A 55 -5.26 3.43 16.36
CA ALA A 55 -6.27 3.39 17.43
C ALA A 55 -5.64 3.34 18.83
N GLU A 56 -4.54 2.61 18.99
CA GLU A 56 -3.79 2.57 20.24
C GLU A 56 -3.10 3.91 20.54
N ALA A 57 -2.50 4.55 19.53
CA ALA A 57 -1.93 5.88 19.68
C ALA A 57 -2.97 6.91 20.12
N GLU A 58 -4.17 6.88 19.56
CA GLU A 58 -5.28 7.74 19.98
C GLU A 58 -5.68 7.51 21.44
N ARG A 59 -5.69 6.25 21.90
CA ARG A 59 -5.96 5.91 23.31
C ARG A 59 -4.87 6.44 24.24
N LEU A 60 -3.60 6.24 23.90
CA LEU A 60 -2.47 6.73 24.71
C LEU A 60 -2.42 8.26 24.77
N LEU A 61 -2.85 8.96 23.71
CA LEU A 61 -2.97 10.42 23.73
C LEU A 61 -4.10 10.89 24.66
N ALA A 62 -5.22 10.16 24.70
CA ALA A 62 -6.35 10.49 25.57
C ALA A 62 -6.12 10.10 27.03
N ASP A 63 -5.24 9.14 27.30
CA ASP A 63 -4.90 8.68 28.66
C ASP A 63 -3.89 9.64 29.32
N PRO A 64 -4.26 10.33 30.42
CA PRO A 64 -3.35 11.22 31.15
C PRO A 64 -2.22 10.47 31.86
N ASP A 65 -2.40 9.18 32.15
CA ASP A 65 -1.42 8.34 32.85
C ASP A 65 -0.49 7.59 31.89
N ALA A 66 -0.72 7.72 30.57
CA ALA A 66 0.15 7.13 29.56
C ALA A 66 1.59 7.65 29.69
N LYS A 67 2.56 6.74 29.52
CA LYS A 67 3.99 7.06 29.57
C LYS A 67 4.33 8.06 28.47
N ARG A 68 4.85 9.23 28.87
CA ARG A 68 5.27 10.32 27.99
C ARG A 68 6.71 10.67 28.29
N TYR A 69 7.41 11.16 27.27
CA TYR A 69 8.80 11.57 27.37
C TYR A 69 8.88 13.05 27.01
N SER A 70 9.52 13.85 27.86
CA SER A 70 9.81 15.26 27.57
C SER A 70 11.11 15.45 26.80
N ASP A 71 11.95 14.41 26.75
CA ASP A 71 13.24 14.39 26.08
C ASP A 71 13.30 13.28 25.02
N VAL A 72 13.88 13.60 23.86
CA VAL A 72 13.95 12.68 22.72
C VAL A 72 14.97 11.56 22.95
N GLU A 73 16.06 11.82 23.67
CA GLU A 73 17.07 10.80 23.97
C GLU A 73 16.50 9.74 24.93
N GLU A 74 15.72 10.18 25.93
CA GLU A 74 15.00 9.28 26.84
C GLU A 74 14.04 8.36 26.08
N ALA A 75 13.22 8.91 25.18
CA ALA A 75 12.30 8.13 24.35
C ALA A 75 13.02 7.09 23.48
N LEU A 76 14.14 7.47 22.87
CA LEU A 76 14.94 6.58 22.01
C LEU A 76 15.66 5.49 22.81
N LYS A 77 16.04 5.76 24.07
CA LYS A 77 16.66 4.78 24.95
C LYS A 77 15.68 3.67 25.31
N GLU A 78 14.43 4.02 25.63
CA GLU A 78 13.39 3.01 25.88
C GLU A 78 13.06 2.19 24.63
N LEU A 79 12.95 2.83 23.46
CA LEU A 79 12.61 2.13 22.21
C LEU A 79 13.64 1.05 21.82
N LYS A 80 14.90 1.23 22.23
CA LYS A 80 16.02 0.33 21.96
C LYS A 80 16.27 -0.69 23.07
N SER A 81 15.55 -0.61 24.18
CA SER A 81 15.62 -1.53 25.31
C SER A 81 14.92 -2.85 25.01
#